data_AF-A0A2H5ZLM2-F1
#
_entry.id   AF-A0A2H5ZLM2-F1
#
_cell.length_a   1.000
_cell.length_b   1.000
_cell.length_c   1.000
_cell.angle_alpha   90.00
_cell.angle_beta   90.00
_cell.angle_gamma   90.00
#
_symmetry.space_group_name_H-M   'P 1'
#
loop_
_entity.id
_entity.type
_entity.pdbx_description
1 polymer ?
#
loop_
_entity_poly.entity_id
_entity_poly.type
_entity_poly.pdbx_seq_one_letter_code
_entity_poly.pdbx_strand_id
1 'polypeptide(L)'
;MHDTKGDQRVRLHLEDARTFLFRAPHRYDLIVSEPSNPWVAGVSNLFTREFFTQAREKLSPRGILVQWFHTYETSDDVVRLVLRTAVEQFPDVRLFQSNHADFLLVASMRPHTLDRDAARDAFDHAATDLASVGLTRWESLFTLEITQREELRALAGPGAVHTDRRPLLDFLAAEAFYTGSQARLIHEAQFRDDQNKLLPPLHVPVAALRDWGQYQQRYQMLPQRSNLSLLVSWLVQDPLDPQLHRIGAEFLRAHPRDLFVIQQFAAAAAEKGADQTARLRGLFAMLQLGPQPVNSRFLAMLRPLVLESQARARDIDLELQFAELHLAAQNFSQALEILDLSEGLQVMASAEEISRRGCIRAQALEGMQRWAEALVALERCQPLDPTERQRIEAHRRVLQARLASDGEKPHRDK
;
A
#
# COMPACT_ATOMS: atom_id res chain seq x y z
N MET A 1 -14.16 26.56 -4.56
CA MET A 1 -15.43 26.16 -3.92
C MET A 1 -16.56 26.76 -4.74
N HIS A 2 -17.36 25.93 -5.39
CA HIS A 2 -18.46 26.38 -6.23
C HIS A 2 -19.56 27.03 -5.37
N ASP A 3 -20.00 28.23 -5.73
CA ASP A 3 -21.13 28.87 -5.06
C ASP A 3 -22.45 28.27 -5.58
N THR A 4 -23.06 27.42 -4.77
CA THR A 4 -24.32 26.74 -5.09
C THR A 4 -25.56 27.60 -4.82
N LYS A 5 -25.42 28.74 -4.11
CA LYS A 5 -26.56 29.51 -3.60
C LYS A 5 -27.39 30.23 -4.67
N GLY A 6 -26.86 30.38 -5.89
CA GLY A 6 -27.54 31.02 -7.02
C GLY A 6 -27.72 30.11 -8.25
N ASP A 7 -27.30 28.85 -8.18
CA ASP A 7 -27.36 27.95 -9.33
C ASP A 7 -28.78 27.41 -9.52
N GLN A 8 -29.40 27.71 -10.67
CA GLN A 8 -30.76 27.29 -11.00
C GLN A 8 -30.92 25.76 -11.11
N ARG A 9 -29.82 25.02 -11.24
CA ARG A 9 -29.79 23.55 -11.24
C ARG A 9 -29.93 22.98 -9.83
N VAL A 10 -29.64 23.78 -8.80
CA VAL A 10 -29.69 23.37 -7.39
C VAL A 10 -31.07 23.69 -6.81
N ARG A 11 -31.72 22.67 -6.24
CA ARG A 11 -32.98 22.83 -5.50
C ARG A 11 -32.78 22.32 -4.09
N LEU A 12 -32.83 23.24 -3.12
CA LEU A 12 -32.72 22.91 -1.70
C LEU A 12 -34.08 22.49 -1.15
N HIS A 13 -34.13 21.30 -0.55
CA HIS A 13 -35.29 20.79 0.17
C HIS A 13 -34.93 20.64 1.65
N LEU A 14 -35.58 21.39 2.53
CA LEU A 14 -35.40 21.33 3.97
C LEU A 14 -36.37 20.31 4.57
N GLU A 15 -36.01 19.04 4.52
CA GLU A 15 -36.83 17.93 5.00
C GLU A 15 -35.95 16.71 5.36
N ASP A 16 -36.51 15.76 6.11
CA ASP A 16 -35.93 14.43 6.25
C ASP A 16 -35.73 13.76 4.87
N ALA A 17 -34.50 13.34 4.59
CA ALA A 17 -34.10 12.80 3.28
C ALA A 17 -34.91 11.55 2.90
N ARG A 18 -35.25 10.70 3.88
CA ARG A 18 -36.03 9.49 3.63
C ARG A 18 -37.48 9.81 3.24
N THR A 19 -38.10 10.75 3.96
CA THR A 19 -39.44 11.26 3.66
C THR A 19 -39.49 11.94 2.29
N PHE A 20 -38.49 12.77 1.97
CA PHE A 20 -38.36 13.39 0.66
C PHE A 20 -38.27 12.33 -0.44
N LEU A 21 -37.35 11.37 -0.30
CA LEU A 21 -37.10 10.34 -1.30
C LEU A 21 -38.34 9.48 -1.55
N PHE A 22 -39.07 9.11 -0.49
CA PHE A 22 -40.33 8.38 -0.61
C PHE A 22 -41.35 9.12 -1.49
N ARG A 23 -41.51 10.44 -1.28
CA ARG A 23 -42.45 11.29 -2.01
C ARG A 23 -41.93 11.84 -3.33
N ALA A 24 -40.63 11.64 -3.64
CA ALA A 24 -40.01 12.20 -4.82
C ALA A 24 -40.78 11.79 -6.10
N PRO A 25 -41.18 12.74 -6.95
CA PRO A 25 -42.02 12.45 -8.12
C PRO A 25 -41.22 11.87 -9.29
N HIS A 26 -39.89 11.96 -9.24
CA HIS A 26 -38.99 11.55 -10.30
C HIS A 26 -38.06 10.44 -9.84
N ARG A 27 -37.51 9.72 -10.82
CA ARG A 27 -36.35 8.85 -10.61
C ARG A 27 -35.07 9.64 -10.85
N TYR A 28 -33.99 9.21 -10.19
CA TYR A 28 -32.69 9.85 -10.24
C TYR A 28 -31.65 8.92 -10.88
N ASP A 29 -30.73 9.47 -11.66
CA ASP A 29 -29.58 8.73 -12.17
C ASP A 29 -28.49 8.55 -11.11
N LEU A 30 -28.44 9.44 -10.12
CA LEU A 30 -27.52 9.38 -9.01
C LEU A 30 -28.23 9.81 -7.72
N ILE A 31 -28.11 8.99 -6.68
CA ILE A 31 -28.46 9.34 -5.31
C ILE A 31 -27.18 9.28 -4.49
N VAL A 32 -26.79 10.40 -3.88
CA VAL A 32 -25.65 10.45 -2.95
C VAL A 32 -26.19 10.63 -1.54
N SER A 33 -25.98 9.65 -0.68
CA SER A 33 -26.36 9.68 0.73
C SER A 33 -25.11 9.88 1.58
N GLU A 34 -24.94 11.11 2.07
CA GLU A 34 -23.94 11.51 3.05
C GLU A 34 -24.64 11.98 4.32
N PRO A 35 -25.16 11.03 5.13
CA PRO A 35 -25.78 11.39 6.39
C PRO A 35 -24.74 11.81 7.44
N SER A 36 -25.21 12.31 8.57
CA SER A 36 -24.38 12.38 9.79
C SER A 36 -24.04 10.99 10.32
N ASN A 37 -23.40 10.92 11.47
CA ASN A 37 -22.90 9.66 12.02
C ASN A 37 -24.06 8.76 12.52
N PRO A 38 -24.02 7.42 12.35
CA PRO A 38 -25.15 6.54 12.62
C PRO A 38 -25.69 6.52 14.06
N TRP A 39 -24.91 6.95 15.05
CA TRP A 39 -25.37 7.09 16.45
C TRP A 39 -26.19 8.36 16.69
N VAL A 40 -26.27 9.27 15.73
CA VAL A 40 -27.18 10.42 15.79
C VAL A 40 -28.60 9.91 15.59
N ALA A 41 -29.49 10.30 16.50
CA ALA A 41 -30.88 9.83 16.50
C ALA A 41 -31.55 10.01 15.13
N GLY A 42 -32.12 8.93 14.61
CA GLY A 42 -32.83 8.90 13.34
C GLY A 42 -31.96 8.71 12.09
N VAL A 43 -30.63 8.79 12.20
CA VAL A 43 -29.72 8.67 11.05
C VAL A 43 -29.54 7.21 10.60
N SER A 44 -29.54 6.28 11.54
CA SER A 44 -29.56 4.83 11.28
C SER A 44 -30.64 4.40 10.26
N ASN A 45 -31.77 5.12 10.22
CA ASN A 45 -32.88 4.87 9.29
C ASN A 45 -32.48 4.99 7.81
N LEU A 46 -31.35 5.62 7.51
CA LEU A 46 -30.77 5.74 6.17
C LEU A 46 -29.84 4.55 5.82
N PHE A 47 -29.80 3.53 6.68
CA PHE A 47 -29.03 2.30 6.46
C PHE A 47 -29.93 1.06 6.51
N THR A 48 -31.26 1.23 6.59
CA THR A 48 -32.19 0.10 6.67
C THR A 48 -32.41 -0.53 5.30
N ARG A 49 -32.79 -1.80 5.30
CA ARG A 49 -33.28 -2.49 4.11
C ARG A 49 -34.38 -1.71 3.41
N GLU A 50 -35.31 -1.16 4.19
CA GLU A 50 -36.44 -0.39 3.67
C GLU A 50 -35.99 0.91 3.01
N PHE A 51 -35.01 1.63 3.58
CA PHE A 51 -34.41 2.78 2.93
C PHE A 51 -33.69 2.42 1.63
N PHE A 52 -32.84 1.39 1.62
CA PHE A 52 -32.17 0.95 0.40
C PHE A 52 -33.15 0.47 -0.67
N THR A 53 -34.26 -0.14 -0.27
CA THR A 53 -35.36 -0.50 -1.18
C THR A 53 -35.99 0.75 -1.79
N GLN A 54 -36.29 1.77 -0.98
CA GLN A 54 -36.85 3.04 -1.46
C GLN A 54 -35.86 3.75 -2.41
N ALA A 55 -34.59 3.81 -2.07
CA ALA A 55 -33.55 4.38 -2.93
C ALA A 55 -33.51 3.66 -4.28
N ARG A 56 -33.48 2.32 -4.27
CA ARG A 56 -33.53 1.50 -5.49
C ARG A 56 -34.76 1.79 -6.35
N GLU A 57 -35.94 1.94 -5.76
CA GLU A 57 -37.18 2.24 -6.49
C GLU A 57 -37.17 3.64 -7.14
N LYS A 58 -36.43 4.56 -6.54
CA LYS A 58 -36.24 5.93 -7.03
C LYS A 58 -35.02 6.09 -7.94
N LEU A 59 -34.25 5.05 -8.20
CA LEU A 59 -33.21 5.07 -9.22
C LEU A 59 -33.79 4.85 -10.63
N SER A 60 -33.16 5.47 -11.61
CA SER A 60 -33.34 5.13 -13.02
C SER A 60 -32.77 3.73 -13.30
N PRO A 61 -33.07 3.09 -14.44
CA PRO A 61 -32.57 1.74 -14.76
C PRO A 61 -31.03 1.61 -14.77
N ARG A 62 -30.30 2.71 -14.97
CA ARG A 62 -28.83 2.78 -14.92
C ARG A 62 -28.33 3.55 -13.68
N GLY A 63 -29.24 3.86 -12.76
CA GLY A 63 -28.96 4.74 -11.64
C GLY A 63 -28.05 4.10 -10.60
N ILE A 64 -27.34 4.95 -9.87
CA ILE A 64 -26.35 4.59 -8.87
C ILE A 64 -26.73 5.20 -7.53
N LEU A 65 -26.65 4.39 -6.47
CA LEU A 65 -26.62 4.87 -5.08
C LEU A 65 -25.17 4.95 -4.62
N VAL A 66 -24.77 6.09 -4.08
CA VAL A 66 -23.51 6.25 -3.34
C VAL A 66 -23.87 6.44 -1.88
N GLN A 67 -23.50 5.49 -1.03
CA GLN A 67 -23.75 5.53 0.41
C GLN A 67 -22.43 5.71 1.16
N TRP A 68 -22.29 6.83 1.86
CA TRP A 68 -21.17 7.04 2.77
C TRP A 68 -21.37 6.29 4.10
N PHE A 69 -20.26 5.80 4.66
CA PHE A 69 -20.13 5.35 6.04
C PHE A 69 -18.66 5.47 6.49
N HIS A 70 -18.40 5.39 7.80
CA HIS A 70 -17.06 5.54 8.36
C HIS A 70 -16.62 4.36 9.25
N THR A 71 -15.33 4.29 9.57
CA THR A 71 -14.71 3.28 10.46
C THR A 71 -14.19 3.84 11.80
N TYR A 72 -14.30 5.15 12.05
CA TYR A 72 -14.04 5.75 13.37
C TYR A 72 -15.27 5.71 14.28
N GLU A 73 -15.07 5.68 15.60
CA GLU A 73 -16.18 5.72 16.59
C GLU A 73 -17.30 4.68 16.32
N THR A 74 -16.90 3.54 15.77
CA THR A 74 -17.77 2.46 15.30
C THR A 74 -17.13 1.10 15.59
N SER A 75 -17.82 0.02 15.27
CA SER A 75 -17.35 -1.34 15.50
C SER A 75 -17.41 -2.18 14.23
N ASP A 76 -16.64 -3.26 14.21
CA ASP A 76 -16.69 -4.23 13.12
C ASP A 76 -18.12 -4.77 12.91
N ASP A 77 -18.91 -4.90 13.98
CA ASP A 77 -20.29 -5.41 13.89
C ASP A 77 -21.24 -4.39 13.25
N VAL A 78 -21.05 -3.09 13.53
CA VAL A 78 -21.75 -2.01 12.83
C VAL A 78 -21.40 -2.03 11.34
N VAL A 79 -20.12 -2.14 11.00
CA VAL A 79 -19.67 -2.20 9.59
C VAL A 79 -20.24 -3.44 8.90
N ARG A 80 -20.16 -4.63 9.51
CA ARG A 80 -20.77 -5.86 8.96
C ARG A 80 -22.26 -5.68 8.70
N LEU A 81 -22.97 -5.03 9.61
CA LEU A 81 -24.41 -4.81 9.49
C LEU A 81 -24.75 -3.87 8.33
N VAL A 82 -24.01 -2.76 8.17
CA VAL A 82 -24.15 -1.84 7.03
C VAL A 82 -23.88 -2.57 5.72
N LEU A 83 -22.72 -3.24 5.62
CA LEU A 83 -22.32 -3.97 4.43
C LEU A 83 -23.35 -5.04 4.05
N ARG A 84 -23.76 -5.88 5.02
CA ARG A 84 -24.74 -6.95 4.80
C ARG A 84 -26.07 -6.42 4.28
N THR A 85 -26.55 -5.33 4.86
CA THR A 85 -27.85 -4.74 4.49
C THR A 85 -27.78 -4.16 3.07
N ALA A 86 -26.70 -3.45 2.72
CA ALA A 86 -26.50 -2.90 1.37
C ALA A 86 -26.33 -4.00 0.30
N VAL A 87 -25.45 -4.98 0.54
CA VAL A 87 -25.21 -6.07 -0.42
C VAL A 87 -26.42 -6.99 -0.57
N GLU A 88 -27.39 -7.02 0.35
CA GLU A 88 -28.64 -7.76 0.13
C GLU A 88 -29.57 -7.04 -0.85
N GLN A 89 -29.53 -5.71 -0.91
CA GLN A 89 -30.48 -4.91 -1.68
C GLN A 89 -30.08 -4.64 -3.13
N PHE A 90 -28.79 -4.68 -3.43
CA PHE A 90 -28.27 -4.36 -4.76
C PHE A 90 -27.53 -5.55 -5.39
N PRO A 91 -27.80 -5.84 -6.70
CA PRO A 91 -27.08 -6.86 -7.47
C PRO A 91 -25.58 -6.58 -7.58
N ASP A 92 -25.19 -5.30 -7.69
CA ASP A 92 -23.80 -4.86 -7.77
C ASP A 92 -23.50 -3.80 -6.70
N VAL A 93 -22.42 -4.01 -5.94
CA VAL A 93 -21.96 -3.12 -4.87
C VAL A 93 -20.44 -3.10 -4.89
N ARG A 94 -19.87 -1.90 -4.95
CA ARG A 94 -18.43 -1.66 -4.93
C ARG A 94 -18.08 -0.79 -3.73
N LEU A 95 -16.94 -1.06 -3.12
CA LEU A 95 -16.45 -0.27 -2.00
C LEU A 95 -15.29 0.61 -2.49
N PHE A 96 -15.48 1.91 -2.40
CA PHE A 96 -14.44 2.91 -2.60
C PHE A 96 -14.02 3.51 -1.27
N GLN A 97 -12.79 4.01 -1.23
CA GLN A 97 -12.28 4.70 -0.06
C GLN A 97 -11.80 6.11 -0.44
N SER A 98 -12.24 7.10 0.33
CA SER A 98 -11.88 8.50 0.12
C SER A 98 -10.76 8.96 1.05
N ASN A 99 -10.61 8.35 2.22
CA ASN A 99 -9.48 8.57 3.14
C ASN A 99 -9.31 7.37 4.08
N HIS A 100 -8.38 7.44 5.04
CA HIS A 100 -8.11 6.36 5.98
C HIS A 100 -9.30 5.83 6.79
N ALA A 101 -10.45 6.50 6.85
CA ALA A 101 -11.60 6.05 7.64
C ALA A 101 -12.98 6.25 7.00
N ASP A 102 -13.08 6.95 5.87
CA ASP A 102 -14.32 7.19 5.15
C ASP A 102 -14.42 6.33 3.88
N PHE A 103 -15.59 5.70 3.72
CA PHE A 103 -15.86 4.74 2.67
C PHE A 103 -17.16 5.05 1.94
N LEU A 104 -17.21 4.67 0.67
CA LEU A 104 -18.33 4.89 -0.22
C LEU A 104 -18.77 3.54 -0.80
N LEU A 105 -19.99 3.11 -0.49
CA LEU A 105 -20.64 2.02 -1.21
C LEU A 105 -21.27 2.58 -2.47
N VAL A 106 -20.76 2.15 -3.62
CA VAL A 106 -21.30 2.47 -4.94
C VAL A 106 -22.12 1.27 -5.40
N ALA A 107 -23.45 1.42 -5.37
CA ALA A 107 -24.40 0.34 -5.55
C ALA A 107 -25.34 0.59 -6.74
N SER A 108 -25.66 -0.46 -7.49
CA SER A 108 -26.52 -0.34 -8.67
C SER A 108 -27.28 -1.64 -8.98
N MET A 109 -28.29 -1.52 -9.86
CA MET A 109 -29.15 -2.64 -10.29
C MET A 109 -28.57 -3.48 -11.42
N ARG A 110 -27.43 -3.10 -11.97
CA ARG A 110 -26.74 -3.77 -13.07
C ARG A 110 -25.24 -3.67 -12.83
N PRO A 111 -24.44 -4.67 -13.23
CA PRO A 111 -22.99 -4.57 -13.11
C PRO A 111 -22.46 -3.27 -13.72
N HIS A 112 -21.66 -2.52 -12.95
CA HIS A 112 -20.95 -1.36 -13.44
C HIS A 112 -19.95 -1.79 -14.51
N THR A 113 -20.04 -1.19 -15.68
CA THR A 113 -19.06 -1.30 -16.76
C THR A 113 -18.33 0.03 -16.89
N LEU A 114 -17.01 -0.02 -17.02
CA LEU A 114 -16.20 1.17 -17.28
C LEU A 114 -16.12 1.42 -18.78
N ASP A 115 -16.77 2.48 -19.24
CA ASP A 115 -16.46 3.10 -20.52
C ASP A 115 -15.31 4.10 -20.29
N ARG A 116 -14.13 3.79 -20.84
CA ARG A 116 -12.91 4.55 -20.56
C ARG A 116 -12.95 5.95 -21.17
N ASP A 117 -13.57 6.10 -22.33
CA ASP A 117 -13.64 7.40 -23.00
C ASP A 117 -14.64 8.29 -22.26
N ALA A 118 -15.82 7.75 -21.92
CA ALA A 118 -16.79 8.48 -21.10
C ALA A 118 -16.25 8.83 -19.69
N ALA A 119 -15.47 7.93 -19.09
CA ALA A 119 -14.84 8.20 -17.78
C ALA A 119 -13.79 9.31 -17.87
N ARG A 120 -12.99 9.34 -18.95
CA ARG A 120 -12.03 10.41 -19.19
C ARG A 120 -12.74 11.74 -19.41
N ASP A 121 -13.76 11.79 -20.26
CA ASP A 121 -14.53 13.00 -20.54
C ASP A 121 -15.20 13.54 -19.26
N ALA A 122 -15.76 12.65 -18.44
CA ALA A 122 -16.36 13.03 -17.15
C ALA A 122 -15.31 13.55 -16.15
N PHE A 123 -14.12 12.94 -16.12
CA PHE A 123 -13.02 13.39 -15.28
C PHE A 123 -12.53 14.78 -15.71
N ASP A 124 -12.34 14.98 -17.01
CA ASP A 124 -11.88 16.26 -17.57
C ASP A 124 -12.89 17.38 -17.29
N HIS A 125 -14.20 17.08 -17.32
CA HIS A 125 -15.25 18.02 -16.93
C HIS A 125 -15.16 18.45 -15.46
N ALA A 126 -14.70 17.56 -14.57
CA ALA A 126 -14.57 17.78 -13.13
C ALA A 126 -13.12 18.00 -12.66
N ALA A 127 -12.17 18.23 -13.58
CA ALA A 127 -10.75 18.17 -13.30
C ALA A 127 -10.30 19.14 -12.20
N THR A 128 -10.87 20.36 -12.15
CA THR A 128 -10.56 21.35 -11.12
C THR A 128 -10.95 20.87 -9.72
N ASP A 129 -12.14 20.28 -9.59
CA ASP A 129 -12.65 19.78 -8.31
C ASP A 129 -11.86 18.55 -7.86
N LEU A 130 -11.60 17.62 -8.78
CA LEU A 130 -10.82 16.41 -8.51
C LEU A 130 -9.36 16.74 -8.14
N ALA A 131 -8.75 17.71 -8.81
CA ALA A 131 -7.41 18.18 -8.46
C ALA A 131 -7.35 18.80 -7.06
N SER A 132 -8.43 19.44 -6.59
CA SER A 132 -8.49 20.01 -5.23
C SER A 132 -8.36 18.96 -4.12
N VAL A 133 -8.88 17.75 -4.39
CA VAL A 133 -8.73 16.57 -3.53
C VAL A 133 -7.52 15.72 -3.88
N GLY A 134 -6.66 16.18 -4.79
CA GLY A 134 -5.40 15.49 -5.13
C GLY A 134 -5.53 14.34 -6.11
N LEU A 135 -6.62 14.26 -6.87
CA LEU A 135 -6.76 13.33 -8.00
C LEU A 135 -6.55 14.12 -9.30
N THR A 136 -5.42 13.88 -9.97
CA THR A 136 -5.10 14.58 -11.22
C THR A 136 -5.23 13.69 -12.46
N ARG A 137 -5.54 12.41 -12.26
CA ARG A 137 -5.71 11.44 -13.33
C ARG A 137 -6.96 10.58 -13.13
N TRP A 138 -7.67 10.32 -14.23
CA TRP A 138 -8.89 9.54 -14.20
C TRP A 138 -8.67 8.09 -13.77
N GLU A 139 -7.50 7.51 -14.08
CA GLU A 139 -7.17 6.15 -13.65
C GLU A 139 -7.06 6.06 -12.13
N SER A 140 -6.49 7.08 -11.48
CA SER A 140 -6.32 7.13 -10.02
C SER A 140 -7.65 7.05 -9.28
N LEU A 141 -8.73 7.62 -9.82
CA LEU A 141 -10.06 7.51 -9.23
C LEU A 141 -10.51 6.04 -9.09
N PHE A 142 -10.27 5.22 -10.11
CA PHE A 142 -10.68 3.82 -10.12
C PHE A 142 -9.76 2.92 -9.28
N THR A 143 -8.53 3.37 -8.99
CA THR A 143 -7.64 2.70 -8.04
C THR A 143 -8.08 2.85 -6.57
N LEU A 144 -9.07 3.71 -6.29
CA LEU A 144 -9.67 3.83 -4.96
C LEU A 144 -10.74 2.77 -4.66
N GLU A 145 -11.10 1.95 -5.66
CA GLU A 145 -11.93 0.77 -5.44
C GLU A 145 -11.12 -0.28 -4.66
N ILE A 146 -11.62 -0.65 -3.48
CA ILE A 146 -11.02 -1.68 -2.63
C ILE A 146 -11.51 -3.06 -3.05
N THR A 147 -12.82 -3.20 -3.26
CA THR A 147 -13.44 -4.51 -3.50
C THR A 147 -14.87 -4.42 -4.04
N GLN A 148 -15.43 -5.58 -4.42
CA GLN A 148 -16.75 -5.78 -5.01
C GLN A 148 -17.64 -6.67 -4.13
N ARG A 149 -18.89 -6.82 -4.57
CA ARG A 149 -19.97 -7.42 -3.82
C ARG A 149 -19.65 -8.79 -3.24
N GLU A 150 -19.03 -9.69 -3.99
CA GLU A 150 -18.79 -11.06 -3.54
C GLU A 150 -17.95 -11.09 -2.26
N GLU A 151 -16.89 -10.29 -2.23
CA GLU A 151 -16.01 -10.18 -1.08
C GLU A 151 -16.63 -9.34 0.03
N LEU A 152 -17.37 -8.27 -0.30
CA LEU A 152 -18.14 -7.52 0.70
C LEU A 152 -19.17 -8.40 1.41
N ARG A 153 -19.82 -9.31 0.67
CA ARG A 153 -20.76 -10.29 1.22
C ARG A 153 -20.04 -11.29 2.11
N ALA A 154 -18.85 -11.76 1.73
CA ALA A 154 -18.03 -12.63 2.56
C ALA A 154 -17.56 -11.92 3.84
N LEU A 155 -17.10 -10.68 3.73
CA LEU A 155 -16.63 -9.84 4.82
C LEU A 155 -17.75 -9.52 5.81
N ALA A 156 -18.95 -9.21 5.30
CA ALA A 156 -20.12 -8.94 6.11
C ALA A 156 -20.63 -10.18 6.87
N GLY A 157 -20.38 -11.37 6.32
CA GLY A 157 -20.78 -12.66 6.88
C GLY A 157 -22.31 -12.86 6.96
N PRO A 158 -22.76 -14.04 7.42
CA PRO A 158 -24.18 -14.26 7.71
C PRO A 158 -24.63 -13.42 8.92
N GLY A 159 -25.91 -13.07 9.00
CA GLY A 159 -26.45 -12.39 10.17
C GLY A 159 -27.74 -11.62 9.89
N ALA A 160 -28.22 -10.92 10.90
CA ALA A 160 -29.39 -10.06 10.79
C ALA A 160 -29.11 -8.84 9.91
N VAL A 161 -30.10 -8.38 9.15
CA VAL A 161 -30.04 -7.09 8.44
C VAL A 161 -30.64 -5.97 9.27
N HIS A 162 -30.22 -4.74 9.00
CA HIS A 162 -30.78 -3.56 9.63
C HIS A 162 -32.14 -3.26 9.00
N THR A 163 -33.20 -3.17 9.81
CA THR A 163 -34.57 -2.95 9.33
C THR A 163 -35.28 -1.97 10.23
N ASP A 164 -36.32 -1.31 9.74
CA ASP A 164 -37.12 -0.38 10.55
C ASP A 164 -37.73 -1.06 11.78
N ARG A 165 -38.14 -2.33 11.66
CA ARG A 165 -38.74 -3.10 12.76
C ARG A 165 -37.71 -3.63 13.75
N ARG A 166 -36.43 -3.61 13.38
CA ARG A 166 -35.32 -4.06 14.22
C ARG A 166 -34.12 -3.15 13.94
N PRO A 167 -34.14 -1.90 14.46
CA PRO A 167 -33.15 -0.89 14.12
C PRO A 167 -31.84 -1.12 14.90
N LEU A 168 -31.15 -2.23 14.60
CA LEU A 168 -29.94 -2.65 15.31
C LEU A 168 -28.84 -1.58 15.40
N LEU A 169 -28.69 -0.72 14.38
CA LEU A 169 -27.71 0.36 14.39
C LEU A 169 -27.97 1.43 15.46
N ASP A 170 -29.23 1.68 15.85
CA ASP A 170 -29.54 2.66 16.92
C ASP A 170 -28.82 2.32 18.23
N PHE A 171 -28.72 1.02 18.51
CA PHE A 171 -28.06 0.52 19.70
C PHE A 171 -26.57 0.32 19.47
N LEU A 172 -26.19 -0.42 18.42
CA LEU A 172 -24.80 -0.81 18.18
C LEU A 172 -23.89 0.39 17.88
N ALA A 173 -24.38 1.39 17.14
CA ALA A 173 -23.58 2.57 16.83
C ALA A 173 -23.39 3.45 18.07
N ALA A 174 -24.44 3.61 18.90
CA ALA A 174 -24.34 4.37 20.14
C ALA A 174 -23.38 3.73 21.14
N GLU A 175 -23.40 2.39 21.27
CA GLU A 175 -22.45 1.64 22.10
C GLU A 175 -21.01 1.80 21.59
N ALA A 176 -20.79 1.67 20.28
CA ALA A 176 -19.46 1.82 19.70
C ALA A 176 -18.90 3.23 19.86
N PHE A 177 -19.73 4.26 19.70
CA PHE A 177 -19.39 5.64 19.98
C PHE A 177 -19.01 5.85 21.45
N TYR A 178 -19.85 5.37 22.38
CA TYR A 178 -19.61 5.53 23.82
C TYR A 178 -18.32 4.85 24.29
N THR A 179 -17.99 3.68 23.71
CA THR A 179 -16.76 2.95 24.03
C THR A 179 -15.52 3.46 23.30
N GLY A 180 -15.67 4.40 22.34
CA GLY A 180 -14.57 4.92 21.53
C GLY A 180 -13.95 3.85 20.62
N SER A 181 -14.75 2.87 20.19
CA SER A 181 -14.28 1.78 19.34
C SER A 181 -13.91 2.27 17.93
N GLN A 182 -13.04 1.52 17.25
CA GLN A 182 -12.75 1.70 15.82
C GLN A 182 -12.91 0.38 15.09
N ALA A 183 -13.54 0.43 13.92
CA ALA A 183 -13.67 -0.74 13.06
C ALA A 183 -12.34 -1.00 12.34
N ARG A 184 -11.81 -2.21 12.46
CA ARG A 184 -10.58 -2.66 11.79
C ARG A 184 -10.87 -3.65 10.66
N LEU A 185 -12.10 -4.14 10.58
CA LEU A 185 -12.56 -5.15 9.63
C LEU A 185 -12.08 -4.91 8.19
N ILE A 186 -12.30 -3.71 7.64
CA ILE A 186 -11.95 -3.41 6.24
C ILE A 186 -10.43 -3.24 6.08
N HIS A 187 -9.76 -2.63 7.06
CA HIS A 187 -8.31 -2.38 7.02
C HIS A 187 -7.48 -3.66 7.12
N GLU A 188 -7.97 -4.66 7.86
CA GLU A 188 -7.31 -5.95 8.06
C GLU A 188 -7.71 -7.00 7.02
N ALA A 189 -8.78 -6.75 6.26
CA ALA A 189 -9.27 -7.67 5.23
C ALA A 189 -8.27 -7.84 4.09
N GLN A 190 -8.18 -9.08 3.60
CA GLN A 190 -7.46 -9.40 2.39
C GLN A 190 -8.46 -9.58 1.25
N PHE A 191 -8.49 -8.59 0.37
CA PHE A 191 -9.26 -8.64 -0.87
C PHE A 191 -8.42 -9.26 -1.98
N ARG A 192 -9.05 -9.97 -2.91
CA ARG A 192 -8.38 -10.54 -4.07
C ARG A 192 -8.29 -9.47 -5.14
N ASP A 193 -7.11 -8.86 -5.23
CA ASP A 193 -6.81 -7.77 -6.16
C ASP A 193 -6.95 -8.15 -7.66
N ASP A 194 -6.99 -9.44 -7.99
CA ASP A 194 -7.20 -9.92 -9.37
C ASP A 194 -8.63 -9.67 -9.89
N GLN A 195 -9.54 -9.20 -9.03
CA GLN A 195 -10.93 -8.97 -9.37
C GLN A 195 -11.31 -7.50 -9.60
N ASN A 196 -10.39 -6.52 -9.58
CA ASN A 196 -10.73 -5.16 -10.00
C ASN A 196 -11.06 -5.14 -11.51
N LYS A 197 -12.36 -5.21 -11.80
CA LYS A 197 -12.89 -5.33 -13.18
C LYS A 197 -12.99 -3.98 -13.89
N LEU A 198 -12.94 -2.85 -13.17
CA LEU A 198 -13.01 -1.53 -13.82
C LEU A 198 -11.67 -1.21 -14.46
N LEU A 199 -10.60 -1.23 -13.66
CA LEU A 199 -9.26 -0.95 -14.16
C LEU A 199 -8.23 -1.85 -13.45
N PRO A 200 -7.86 -2.99 -14.07
CA PRO A 200 -6.89 -3.91 -13.47
C PRO A 200 -5.53 -3.22 -13.24
N PRO A 201 -4.80 -3.54 -12.16
CA PRO A 201 -3.55 -2.87 -11.79
C PRO A 201 -2.51 -2.73 -12.92
N LEU A 202 -2.33 -3.76 -13.76
CA LEU A 202 -1.39 -3.72 -14.89
C LEU A 202 -1.80 -2.76 -16.03
N HIS A 203 -3.06 -2.33 -16.06
CA HIS A 203 -3.57 -1.36 -17.03
C HIS A 203 -3.54 0.08 -16.51
N VAL A 204 -3.11 0.29 -15.26
CA VAL A 204 -2.91 1.61 -14.68
C VAL A 204 -1.52 2.10 -15.08
N PRO A 205 -1.39 3.21 -15.84
CA PRO A 205 -0.09 3.70 -16.28
C PRO A 205 0.72 4.23 -15.10
N VAL A 206 2.05 4.14 -15.19
CA VAL A 206 2.99 4.64 -14.15
C VAL A 206 2.69 6.08 -13.71
N ALA A 207 2.30 6.96 -14.63
CA ALA A 207 1.92 8.33 -14.29
C ALA A 207 0.71 8.40 -13.34
N ALA A 208 -0.26 7.49 -13.48
CA ALA A 208 -1.39 7.36 -12.56
C ALA A 208 -0.99 6.66 -11.25
N LEU A 209 -0.06 5.70 -11.28
CA LEU A 209 0.48 5.10 -10.05
C LEU A 209 1.21 6.15 -9.18
N ARG A 210 1.90 7.11 -9.81
CA ARG A 210 2.49 8.27 -9.11
C ARG A 210 1.43 9.15 -8.45
N ASP A 211 0.36 9.49 -9.17
CA ASP A 211 -0.76 10.30 -8.66
C ASP A 211 -1.50 9.57 -7.52
N TRP A 212 -1.83 8.29 -7.72
CA TRP A 212 -2.38 7.40 -6.69
C TRP A 212 -1.48 7.34 -5.45
N GLY A 213 -0.18 7.12 -5.62
CA GLY A 213 0.76 7.00 -4.51
C GLY A 213 0.82 8.27 -3.66
N GLN A 214 0.76 9.44 -4.29
CA GLN A 214 0.68 10.74 -3.61
C GLN A 214 -0.67 10.90 -2.88
N TYR A 215 -1.78 10.49 -3.50
CA TYR A 215 -3.09 10.49 -2.87
C TYR A 215 -3.13 9.60 -1.62
N GLN A 216 -2.63 8.37 -1.73
CA GLN A 216 -2.54 7.41 -0.62
C GLN A 216 -1.73 7.97 0.56
N GLN A 217 -0.61 8.64 0.28
CA GLN A 217 0.21 9.27 1.31
C GLN A 217 -0.51 10.46 1.96
N ARG A 218 -1.12 11.34 1.16
CA ARG A 218 -1.86 12.52 1.63
C ARG A 218 -3.00 12.15 2.58
N TYR A 219 -3.71 11.07 2.28
CA TYR A 219 -4.86 10.62 3.06
C TYR A 219 -4.57 9.47 4.02
N GLN A 220 -3.29 9.13 4.23
CA GLN A 220 -2.81 8.12 5.19
C GLN A 220 -3.38 6.72 4.95
N MET A 221 -3.60 6.36 3.69
CA MET A 221 -4.16 5.07 3.30
C MET A 221 -3.10 4.06 2.88
N LEU A 222 -1.84 4.49 2.69
CA LEU A 222 -0.74 3.61 2.25
C LEU A 222 -0.62 2.29 3.01
N PRO A 223 -0.74 2.22 4.35
CA PRO A 223 -0.59 0.96 5.10
C PRO A 223 -1.60 -0.13 4.75
N GLN A 224 -2.64 0.14 3.98
CA GLN A 224 -3.67 -0.86 3.68
C GLN A 224 -3.19 -1.92 2.69
N ARG A 225 -3.47 -3.19 3.00
CA ARG A 225 -3.02 -4.33 2.20
C ARG A 225 -3.54 -4.33 0.75
N SER A 226 -4.71 -3.74 0.49
CA SER A 226 -5.28 -3.57 -0.87
C SER A 226 -4.38 -2.78 -1.82
N ASN A 227 -3.42 -2.01 -1.30
CA ASN A 227 -2.46 -1.26 -2.11
C ASN A 227 -1.36 -2.16 -2.73
N LEU A 228 -1.24 -3.42 -2.29
CA LEU A 228 -0.15 -4.31 -2.67
C LEU A 228 -0.09 -4.56 -4.18
N SER A 229 -1.21 -4.87 -4.83
CA SER A 229 -1.21 -5.13 -6.27
C SER A 229 -0.80 -3.93 -7.12
N LEU A 230 -1.13 -2.70 -6.70
CA LEU A 230 -0.72 -1.48 -7.41
C LEU A 230 0.77 -1.22 -7.24
N LEU A 231 1.34 -1.47 -6.04
CA LEU A 231 2.80 -1.39 -5.83
C LEU A 231 3.55 -2.46 -6.62
N VAL A 232 3.04 -3.68 -6.66
CA VAL A 232 3.61 -4.77 -7.45
C VAL A 232 3.52 -4.45 -8.94
N SER A 233 2.37 -3.93 -9.42
CA SER A 233 2.20 -3.46 -10.80
C SER A 233 3.19 -2.36 -11.14
N TRP A 234 3.40 -1.40 -10.23
CA TRP A 234 4.39 -0.33 -10.42
C TRP A 234 5.81 -0.88 -10.52
N LEU A 235 6.19 -1.81 -9.64
CA LEU A 235 7.48 -2.50 -9.72
C LEU A 235 7.66 -3.24 -11.04
N VAL A 236 6.61 -3.84 -11.58
CA VAL A 236 6.67 -4.52 -12.88
C VAL A 236 6.83 -3.53 -14.04
N GLN A 237 6.14 -2.39 -13.99
CA GLN A 237 6.11 -1.41 -15.09
C GLN A 237 7.31 -0.44 -15.12
N ASP A 238 7.74 0.07 -13.97
CA ASP A 238 8.85 1.03 -13.86
C ASP A 238 9.61 0.80 -12.53
N PRO A 239 10.43 -0.27 -12.45
CA PRO A 239 11.07 -0.68 -11.22
C PRO A 239 12.08 0.32 -10.66
N LEU A 240 12.60 1.23 -11.50
CA LEU A 240 13.64 2.18 -11.11
C LEU A 240 13.06 3.56 -10.73
N ASP A 241 11.74 3.69 -10.65
CA ASP A 241 11.06 4.92 -10.24
C ASP A 241 11.38 5.29 -8.77
N PRO A 242 12.02 6.45 -8.50
CA PRO A 242 12.31 6.86 -7.13
C PRO A 242 11.06 7.13 -6.26
N GLN A 243 9.90 7.43 -6.87
CA GLN A 243 8.65 7.56 -6.12
C GLN A 243 8.16 6.20 -5.63
N LEU A 244 8.24 5.16 -6.47
CA LEU A 244 7.95 3.79 -6.06
C LEU A 244 8.84 3.38 -4.89
N HIS A 245 10.14 3.66 -4.94
CA HIS A 245 11.05 3.24 -3.87
C HIS A 245 10.65 3.82 -2.52
N ARG A 246 10.28 5.11 -2.47
CA ARG A 246 9.84 5.77 -1.23
C ARG A 246 8.49 5.28 -0.74
N ILE A 247 7.51 5.18 -1.63
CA ILE A 247 6.14 4.77 -1.29
C ILE A 247 6.10 3.29 -0.91
N GLY A 248 6.76 2.44 -1.68
CA GLY A 248 6.91 1.02 -1.40
C GLY A 248 7.68 0.76 -0.10
N ALA A 249 8.71 1.55 0.21
CA ALA A 249 9.40 1.47 1.50
C ALA A 249 8.50 1.84 2.68
N GLU A 250 7.64 2.85 2.55
CA GLU A 250 6.64 3.19 3.56
C GLU A 250 5.63 2.06 3.76
N PHE A 251 5.13 1.47 2.67
CA PHE A 251 4.27 0.30 2.74
C PHE A 251 4.96 -0.89 3.44
N LEU A 252 6.19 -1.22 3.06
CA LEU A 252 6.95 -2.32 3.68
C LEU A 252 7.24 -2.06 5.17
N ARG A 253 7.35 -0.80 5.62
CA ARG A 253 7.46 -0.46 7.05
C ARG A 253 6.20 -0.78 7.84
N ALA A 254 5.02 -0.70 7.21
CA ALA A 254 3.76 -1.14 7.83
C ALA A 254 3.62 -2.68 7.85
N HIS A 255 4.32 -3.38 6.94
CA HIS A 255 4.21 -4.84 6.75
C HIS A 255 5.53 -5.62 6.87
N PRO A 256 6.38 -5.38 7.89
CA PRO A 256 7.75 -5.88 7.93
C PRO A 256 7.88 -7.41 8.05
N ARG A 257 6.79 -8.10 8.43
CA ARG A 257 6.74 -9.54 8.68
C ARG A 257 5.62 -10.25 7.93
N ASP A 258 4.94 -9.54 7.04
CA ASP A 258 3.82 -10.10 6.29
C ASP A 258 4.34 -11.02 5.18
N LEU A 259 4.13 -12.32 5.34
CA LEU A 259 4.63 -13.33 4.41
C LEU A 259 3.98 -13.21 3.03
N PHE A 260 2.71 -12.81 2.96
CA PHE A 260 2.01 -12.66 1.69
C PHE A 260 2.58 -11.48 0.89
N VAL A 261 2.77 -10.33 1.56
CA VAL A 261 3.44 -9.15 0.96
C VAL A 261 4.83 -9.51 0.44
N ILE A 262 5.64 -10.18 1.27
CA ILE A 262 6.99 -10.63 0.90
C ILE A 262 6.94 -11.53 -0.33
N GLN A 263 6.01 -12.50 -0.38
CA GLN A 263 5.84 -13.42 -1.49
C GLN A 263 5.45 -12.72 -2.79
N GLN A 264 4.54 -11.74 -2.75
CA GLN A 264 4.10 -11.02 -3.94
C GLN A 264 5.23 -10.18 -4.56
N PHE A 265 5.97 -9.41 -3.74
CA PHE A 265 7.11 -8.64 -4.23
C PHE A 265 8.24 -9.53 -4.75
N ALA A 266 8.56 -10.62 -4.03
CA ALA A 266 9.57 -11.57 -4.48
C ALA A 266 9.17 -12.26 -5.80
N ALA A 267 7.89 -12.62 -5.96
CA ALA A 267 7.38 -13.22 -7.19
C ALA A 267 7.45 -12.25 -8.38
N ALA A 268 7.08 -10.98 -8.18
CA ALA A 268 7.20 -9.94 -9.19
C ALA A 268 8.66 -9.71 -9.62
N ALA A 269 9.59 -9.69 -8.67
CA ALA A 269 11.02 -9.60 -8.96
C ALA A 269 11.58 -10.88 -9.62
N ALA A 270 10.99 -12.05 -9.36
CA ALA A 270 11.41 -13.34 -9.90
C ALA A 270 10.96 -13.57 -11.35
N GLU A 271 9.97 -12.83 -11.86
CA GLU A 271 9.44 -13.03 -13.20
C GLU A 271 10.57 -12.93 -14.24
N LYS A 272 10.70 -13.94 -15.11
CA LYS A 272 11.77 -14.00 -16.11
C LYS A 272 11.49 -13.03 -17.24
N GLY A 273 12.48 -12.23 -17.61
CA GLY A 273 12.37 -11.28 -18.72
C GLY A 273 13.56 -10.32 -18.77
N ALA A 274 13.54 -9.39 -19.73
CA ALA A 274 14.61 -8.41 -19.92
C ALA A 274 14.88 -7.57 -18.66
N ASP A 275 13.84 -7.29 -17.87
CA ASP A 275 13.91 -6.34 -16.75
C ASP A 275 14.01 -7.00 -15.36
N GLN A 276 14.30 -8.31 -15.28
CA GLN A 276 14.39 -9.02 -13.98
C GLN A 276 15.39 -8.33 -13.03
N THR A 277 16.56 -7.96 -13.54
CA THR A 277 17.59 -7.23 -12.79
C THR A 277 17.09 -5.87 -12.31
N ALA A 278 16.38 -5.13 -13.18
CA ALA A 278 15.84 -3.82 -12.81
C ALA A 278 14.81 -3.95 -11.68
N ARG A 279 13.92 -4.96 -11.74
CA ARG A 279 12.97 -5.27 -10.66
C ARG A 279 13.64 -5.65 -9.35
N LEU A 280 14.71 -6.44 -9.39
CA LEU A 280 15.49 -6.75 -8.19
C LEU A 280 16.10 -5.48 -7.58
N ARG A 281 16.72 -4.61 -8.39
CA ARG A 281 17.26 -3.33 -7.91
C ARG A 281 16.18 -2.42 -7.32
N GLY A 282 15.02 -2.33 -7.98
CA GLY A 282 13.88 -1.57 -7.46
C GLY A 282 13.39 -2.08 -6.11
N LEU A 283 13.29 -3.41 -5.96
CA LEU A 283 12.95 -4.04 -4.69
C LEU A 283 14.02 -3.82 -3.61
N PHE A 284 15.30 -3.87 -3.98
CA PHE A 284 16.38 -3.58 -3.05
C PHE A 284 16.35 -2.14 -2.56
N ALA A 285 16.12 -1.17 -3.45
CA ALA A 285 15.95 0.23 -3.06
C ALA A 285 14.77 0.42 -2.09
N MET A 286 13.64 -0.25 -2.31
CA MET A 286 12.52 -0.27 -1.36
C MET A 286 12.90 -0.86 -0.01
N LEU A 287 13.67 -1.95 0.03
CA LEU A 287 14.10 -2.60 1.28
C LEU A 287 15.14 -1.78 2.04
N GLN A 288 16.06 -1.11 1.33
CA GLN A 288 17.05 -0.23 1.93
C GLN A 288 16.40 0.97 2.64
N LEU A 289 15.40 1.60 1.98
CA LEU A 289 14.62 2.71 2.55
C LEU A 289 13.53 2.26 3.53
N GLY A 290 13.24 0.96 3.57
CA GLY A 290 12.10 0.36 4.24
C GLY A 290 12.36 -0.06 5.70
N PRO A 291 11.80 -1.19 6.15
CA PRO A 291 11.94 -1.63 7.53
C PRO A 291 13.37 -2.05 7.87
N GLN A 292 13.86 -1.58 9.02
CA GLN A 292 15.18 -1.94 9.55
C GLN A 292 15.04 -2.62 10.93
N PRO A 293 15.69 -3.78 11.18
CA PRO A 293 16.52 -4.53 10.24
C PRO A 293 15.68 -5.19 9.12
N VAL A 294 16.27 -5.35 7.94
CA VAL A 294 15.62 -6.01 6.80
C VAL A 294 15.26 -7.46 7.16
N ASN A 295 14.07 -7.91 6.75
CA ASN A 295 13.57 -9.24 7.08
C ASN A 295 14.43 -10.35 6.43
N SER A 296 15.04 -11.20 7.25
CA SER A 296 15.92 -12.28 6.78
C SER A 296 15.23 -13.33 5.90
N ARG A 297 13.93 -13.60 6.11
CA ARG A 297 13.17 -14.49 5.23
C ARG A 297 12.97 -13.88 3.85
N PHE A 298 12.79 -12.56 3.78
CA PHE A 298 12.71 -11.86 2.51
C PHE A 298 14.02 -12.02 1.74
N LEU A 299 15.16 -11.76 2.40
CA LEU A 299 16.48 -11.94 1.77
C LEU A 299 16.73 -13.39 1.33
N ALA A 300 16.35 -14.37 2.15
CA ALA A 300 16.46 -15.78 1.79
C ALA A 300 15.67 -16.14 0.51
N MET A 301 14.49 -15.54 0.30
CA MET A 301 13.69 -15.73 -0.91
C MET A 301 14.31 -15.09 -2.15
N LEU A 302 15.03 -13.97 -2.00
CA LEU A 302 15.66 -13.27 -3.11
C LEU A 302 17.02 -13.88 -3.50
N ARG A 303 17.68 -14.57 -2.58
CA ARG A 303 19.02 -15.17 -2.78
C ARG A 303 19.13 -16.00 -4.08
N PRO A 304 18.22 -16.96 -4.39
CA PRO A 304 18.32 -17.73 -5.63
C PRO A 304 18.27 -16.86 -6.89
N LEU A 305 17.47 -15.79 -6.87
CA LEU A 305 17.30 -14.86 -8.00
C LEU A 305 18.58 -14.05 -8.25
N VAL A 306 19.23 -13.60 -7.17
CA VAL A 306 20.51 -12.88 -7.25
C VAL A 306 21.60 -13.79 -7.82
N LEU A 307 21.71 -15.02 -7.31
CA LEU A 307 22.69 -15.99 -7.81
C LEU A 307 22.50 -16.31 -9.30
N GLU A 308 21.24 -16.47 -9.73
CA GLU A 308 20.92 -16.68 -11.15
C GLU A 308 21.29 -15.46 -12.01
N SER A 309 21.01 -14.25 -11.53
CA SER A 309 21.38 -13.00 -12.22
C SER A 309 22.90 -12.85 -12.35
N GLN A 310 23.65 -13.13 -11.27
CA GLN A 310 25.11 -13.12 -11.27
C GLN A 310 25.70 -14.08 -12.30
N ALA A 311 25.18 -15.31 -12.36
CA ALA A 311 25.66 -16.32 -13.31
C ALA A 311 25.47 -15.90 -14.77
N ARG A 312 24.42 -15.11 -15.07
CA ARG A 312 24.10 -14.68 -16.44
C ARG A 312 24.82 -13.40 -16.85
N ALA A 313 24.85 -12.38 -15.99
CA ALA A 313 25.23 -11.02 -16.36
C ALA A 313 26.46 -10.49 -15.61
N ARG A 314 26.93 -11.17 -14.56
CA ARG A 314 28.04 -10.73 -13.69
C ARG A 314 27.85 -9.31 -13.15
N ASP A 315 26.63 -9.02 -12.68
CA ASP A 315 26.20 -7.69 -12.23
C ASP A 315 26.73 -7.37 -10.83
N ILE A 316 27.97 -6.89 -10.74
CA ILE A 316 28.63 -6.60 -9.45
C ILE A 316 27.77 -5.67 -8.58
N ASP A 317 27.17 -4.62 -9.14
CA ASP A 317 26.34 -3.69 -8.38
C ASP A 317 25.15 -4.40 -7.68
N LEU A 318 24.47 -5.32 -8.38
CA LEU A 318 23.38 -6.10 -7.77
C LEU A 318 23.87 -6.98 -6.61
N GLU A 319 25.07 -7.57 -6.71
CA GLU A 319 25.68 -8.33 -5.62
C GLU A 319 25.97 -7.43 -4.42
N LEU A 320 26.58 -6.26 -4.65
CA LEU A 320 26.94 -5.31 -3.60
C LEU A 320 25.68 -4.79 -2.88
N GLN A 321 24.62 -4.45 -3.62
CA GLN A 321 23.33 -4.06 -3.03
C GLN A 321 22.73 -5.17 -2.16
N PHE A 322 22.83 -6.43 -2.60
CA PHE A 322 22.32 -7.56 -1.83
C PHE A 322 23.14 -7.80 -0.56
N ALA A 323 24.47 -7.66 -0.64
CA ALA A 323 25.35 -7.74 0.54
C ALA A 323 25.05 -6.62 1.56
N GLU A 324 24.77 -5.40 1.10
CA GLU A 324 24.34 -4.28 1.96
C GLU A 324 23.01 -4.57 2.67
N LEU A 325 22.05 -5.18 1.98
CA LEU A 325 20.80 -5.60 2.62
C LEU A 325 21.05 -6.64 3.73
N HIS A 326 22.00 -7.56 3.51
CA HIS A 326 22.41 -8.50 4.56
C HIS A 326 23.14 -7.81 5.72
N LEU A 327 23.94 -6.77 5.48
CA LEU A 327 24.50 -5.93 6.55
C LEU A 327 23.40 -5.23 7.34
N ALA A 328 22.42 -4.63 6.67
CA ALA A 328 21.29 -3.97 7.29
C ALA A 328 20.42 -4.94 8.12
N ALA A 329 20.35 -6.21 7.70
CA ALA A 329 19.73 -7.31 8.44
C ALA A 329 20.61 -7.89 9.57
N GLN A 330 21.83 -7.36 9.79
CA GLN A 330 22.83 -7.90 10.72
C GLN A 330 23.26 -9.36 10.42
N ASN A 331 23.08 -9.81 9.17
CA ASN A 331 23.49 -11.13 8.70
C ASN A 331 24.91 -11.09 8.14
N PHE A 332 25.89 -10.70 8.98
CA PHE A 332 27.26 -10.41 8.55
C PHE A 332 27.95 -11.57 7.82
N SER A 333 27.77 -12.81 8.30
CA SER A 333 28.32 -13.99 7.63
C SER A 333 27.77 -14.19 6.22
N GLN A 334 26.48 -13.88 6.00
CA GLN A 334 25.86 -14.00 4.68
C GLN A 334 26.31 -12.86 3.76
N ALA A 335 26.49 -11.64 4.29
CA ALA A 335 27.07 -10.54 3.52
C ALA A 335 28.46 -10.91 2.98
N LEU A 336 29.33 -11.52 3.80
CA LEU A 336 30.64 -12.02 3.35
C LEU A 336 30.52 -13.13 2.32
N GLU A 337 29.66 -14.11 2.55
CA GLU A 337 29.42 -15.22 1.61
C GLU A 337 29.01 -14.69 0.23
N ILE A 338 28.17 -13.64 0.18
CA ILE A 338 27.77 -12.99 -1.08
C ILE A 338 28.96 -12.31 -1.77
N LEU A 339 29.79 -11.57 -1.04
CA LEU A 339 30.98 -10.92 -1.60
C LEU A 339 32.01 -11.93 -2.11
N ASP A 340 32.10 -13.10 -1.49
CA ASP A 340 33.06 -14.14 -1.88
C ASP A 340 32.66 -14.83 -3.21
N LEU A 341 31.40 -14.71 -3.67
CA LEU A 341 30.92 -15.36 -4.90
C LEU A 341 31.62 -14.88 -6.17
N SER A 342 31.98 -13.61 -6.22
CA SER A 342 32.69 -13.01 -7.36
C SER A 342 34.15 -12.69 -7.09
N GLU A 343 34.62 -12.90 -5.85
CA GLU A 343 36.03 -12.71 -5.49
C GLU A 343 36.88 -13.82 -6.13
N GLY A 344 37.57 -13.50 -7.23
CA GLY A 344 38.38 -14.45 -8.00
C GLY A 344 37.86 -14.67 -9.44
N LEU A 345 36.66 -14.20 -9.76
CA LEU A 345 36.25 -14.06 -11.15
C LEU A 345 37.00 -12.84 -11.74
N GLN A 346 37.67 -13.00 -12.89
CA GLN A 346 38.29 -11.89 -13.63
C GLN A 346 37.20 -10.96 -14.22
N VAL A 347 36.45 -10.29 -13.36
CA VAL A 347 35.40 -9.33 -13.73
C VAL A 347 36.03 -7.94 -13.68
N MET A 348 35.82 -7.15 -14.72
CA MET A 348 36.19 -5.74 -14.72
C MET A 348 35.28 -4.97 -13.75
N ALA A 349 35.74 -4.80 -12.52
CA ALA A 349 35.12 -3.92 -11.54
C ALA A 349 35.68 -2.49 -11.67
N SER A 350 34.81 -1.50 -11.59
CA SER A 350 35.19 -0.09 -11.44
C SER A 350 35.88 0.16 -10.09
N ALA A 351 36.64 1.25 -9.99
CA ALA A 351 37.25 1.66 -8.72
C ALA A 351 36.20 1.88 -7.62
N GLU A 352 35.01 2.36 -7.99
CA GLU A 352 33.89 2.56 -7.08
C GLU A 352 33.35 1.24 -6.53
N GLU A 353 33.15 0.23 -7.38
CA GLU A 353 32.70 -1.10 -6.95
C GLU A 353 33.73 -1.80 -6.06
N ILE A 354 35.02 -1.69 -6.39
CA ILE A 354 36.11 -2.23 -5.56
C ILE A 354 36.10 -1.58 -4.17
N SER A 355 35.96 -0.25 -4.15
CA SER A 355 35.86 0.51 -2.90
C SER A 355 34.66 0.08 -2.08
N ARG A 356 33.46 0.11 -2.68
CA ARG A 356 32.19 -0.24 -2.04
C ARG A 356 32.23 -1.67 -1.47
N ARG A 357 32.77 -2.63 -2.23
CA ARG A 357 33.03 -4.00 -1.75
C ARG A 357 33.92 -4.03 -0.51
N GLY A 358 35.03 -3.29 -0.52
CA GLY A 358 35.92 -3.19 0.64
C GLY A 358 35.21 -2.64 1.87
N CYS A 359 34.38 -1.61 1.70
CA CYS A 359 33.59 -1.02 2.78
C CYS A 359 32.58 -2.02 3.39
N ILE A 360 31.82 -2.72 2.54
CA ILE A 360 30.83 -3.73 2.96
C ILE A 360 31.55 -4.87 3.71
N ARG A 361 32.67 -5.37 3.17
CA ARG A 361 33.46 -6.46 3.78
C ARG A 361 33.99 -6.06 5.16
N ALA A 362 34.51 -4.83 5.29
CA ALA A 362 35.00 -4.30 6.56
C ALA A 362 33.89 -4.24 7.62
N GLN A 363 32.71 -3.73 7.27
CA GLN A 363 31.56 -3.67 8.17
C GLN A 363 31.07 -5.06 8.60
N ALA A 364 31.02 -6.02 7.68
CA ALA A 364 30.63 -7.39 8.01
C ALA A 364 31.62 -8.05 8.98
N LEU A 365 32.92 -7.93 8.72
CA LEU A 365 33.97 -8.48 9.60
C LEU A 365 33.95 -7.80 10.97
N GLU A 366 33.69 -6.49 11.02
CA GLU A 366 33.51 -5.76 12.27
C GLU A 366 32.32 -6.29 13.07
N GLY A 367 31.16 -6.49 12.43
CA GLY A 367 29.98 -7.06 13.08
C GLY A 367 30.20 -8.48 13.64
N MET A 368 31.15 -9.22 13.06
CA MET A 368 31.62 -10.52 13.53
C MET A 368 32.79 -10.44 14.54
N GLN A 369 33.21 -9.24 14.94
CA GLN A 369 34.35 -9.00 15.83
C GLN A 369 35.70 -9.53 15.28
N ARG A 370 35.86 -9.62 13.95
CA ARG A 370 37.10 -10.03 13.26
C ARG A 370 37.95 -8.80 12.94
N TRP A 371 38.43 -8.11 13.99
CA TRP A 371 38.99 -6.75 13.87
C TRP A 371 40.20 -6.62 12.94
N ALA A 372 41.12 -7.59 12.97
CA ALA A 372 42.31 -7.57 12.12
C ALA A 372 41.96 -7.66 10.63
N GLU A 373 41.03 -8.55 10.29
CA GLU A 373 40.55 -8.73 8.92
C GLU A 373 39.70 -7.55 8.47
N ALA A 374 38.89 -6.98 9.38
CA ALA A 374 38.12 -5.77 9.11
C ALA A 374 39.03 -4.59 8.75
N LEU A 375 40.18 -4.45 9.43
CA LEU A 375 41.17 -3.41 9.15
C LEU A 375 41.76 -3.56 7.74
N VAL A 376 42.15 -4.79 7.36
CA VAL A 376 42.66 -5.11 6.02
C VAL A 376 41.60 -4.82 4.95
N ALA A 377 40.34 -5.21 5.18
CA ALA A 377 39.24 -4.91 4.26
C ALA A 377 39.02 -3.39 4.11
N LEU A 378 39.16 -2.63 5.20
CA LEU A 378 38.98 -1.18 5.22
C LEU A 378 40.06 -0.44 4.42
N GLU A 379 41.25 -1.01 4.21
CA GLU A 379 42.27 -0.42 3.31
C GLU A 379 41.80 -0.36 1.85
N ARG A 380 40.93 -1.29 1.46
CA ARG A 380 40.30 -1.32 0.14
C ARG A 380 39.08 -0.40 0.03
N CYS A 381 38.53 0.09 1.15
CA CYS A 381 37.43 1.05 1.18
C CYS A 381 37.95 2.48 0.91
N GLN A 382 37.84 2.93 -0.34
CA GLN A 382 38.34 4.23 -0.82
C GLN A 382 37.22 5.02 -1.52
N PRO A 383 36.24 5.55 -0.78
CA PRO A 383 35.10 6.26 -1.37
C PRO A 383 35.54 7.49 -2.16
N LEU A 384 34.80 7.80 -3.23
CA LEU A 384 35.10 8.94 -4.10
C LEU A 384 34.83 10.28 -3.39
N ASP A 385 33.83 10.34 -2.50
CA ASP A 385 33.51 11.54 -1.72
C ASP A 385 34.59 11.84 -0.65
N PRO A 386 35.19 13.05 -0.66
CA PRO A 386 36.18 13.45 0.35
C PRO A 386 35.65 13.40 1.79
N THR A 387 34.36 13.67 2.01
CA THR A 387 33.78 13.64 3.37
C THR A 387 33.70 12.21 3.90
N GLU A 388 33.27 11.27 3.07
CA GLU A 388 33.32 9.84 3.39
C GLU A 388 34.75 9.35 3.65
N ARG A 389 35.76 9.79 2.89
CA ARG A 389 37.16 9.40 3.15
C ARG A 389 37.62 9.80 4.54
N GLN A 390 37.27 11.00 5.00
CA GLN A 390 37.59 11.45 6.37
C GLN A 390 36.91 10.56 7.42
N ARG A 391 35.66 10.15 7.19
CA ARG A 391 34.95 9.23 8.07
C ARG A 391 35.62 7.86 8.13
N ILE A 392 36.05 7.32 6.98
CA ILE A 392 36.76 6.03 6.92
C ILE A 392 38.11 6.09 7.64
N GLU A 393 38.86 7.18 7.52
CA GLU A 393 40.13 7.35 8.24
C GLU A 393 39.91 7.45 9.76
N ALA A 394 38.85 8.14 10.20
CA ALA A 394 38.47 8.14 11.61
C ALA A 394 38.07 6.74 12.09
N HIS A 395 37.28 6.01 11.28
CA HIS A 395 36.86 4.63 11.57
C HIS A 395 38.04 3.68 11.69
N ARG A 396 39.05 3.83 10.81
CA ARG A 396 40.30 3.07 10.85
C ARG A 396 41.00 3.19 12.20
N ARG A 397 41.10 4.42 12.74
CA ARG A 397 41.72 4.65 14.06
C ARG A 397 40.95 3.97 15.18
N VAL A 398 39.61 3.98 15.11
CA VAL A 398 38.74 3.28 16.08
C VAL A 398 38.97 1.78 16.03
N LEU A 399 39.02 1.18 14.83
CA LEU A 399 39.30 -0.26 14.68
C LEU A 399 40.69 -0.63 15.18
N GLN A 400 41.71 0.19 14.90
CA GLN A 400 43.07 -0.03 15.43
C GLN A 400 43.11 -0.02 16.96
N ALA A 401 42.41 0.92 17.60
CA ALA A 401 42.30 0.96 19.05
C ALA A 401 41.54 -0.26 19.62
N ARG A 402 40.48 -0.72 18.94
CA ARG A 402 39.75 -1.94 19.31
C ARG A 402 40.62 -3.19 19.19
N LEU A 403 41.38 -3.33 18.09
CA LEU A 403 42.30 -4.45 17.90
C LEU A 403 43.37 -4.49 19.00
N ALA A 404 43.93 -3.33 19.37
CA ALA A 404 44.91 -3.23 20.45
C ALA A 404 44.34 -3.65 21.81
N SER A 405 43.09 -3.25 22.12
CA SER A 405 42.41 -3.59 23.37
C SER A 405 41.85 -5.02 23.42
N ASP A 406 41.51 -5.64 22.29
CA ASP A 406 41.07 -7.03 22.23
C ASP A 406 42.26 -8.00 22.39
N GLY A 407 43.45 -7.61 21.91
CA GLY A 407 44.71 -8.31 22.17
C GLY A 407 45.18 -8.25 23.64
N GLU A 408 44.62 -7.35 24.45
CA GLU A 408 44.90 -7.23 25.89
C GLU A 408 43.91 -8.01 26.78
N LYS A 409 42.85 -8.62 26.22
CA LYS A 409 41.99 -9.50 27.02
C LYS A 409 42.75 -10.79 27.36
N PRO A 410 43.00 -11.07 28.66
CA PRO A 410 43.59 -12.35 29.03
C PRO A 410 42.61 -13.45 28.64
N HIS A 411 43.09 -14.44 27.88
CA HIS A 411 42.44 -15.75 27.81
C HIS A 411 42.18 -16.20 29.25
N ARG A 412 40.93 -16.13 29.70
CA ARG A 412 40.51 -16.89 30.87
C ARG A 412 40.42 -18.33 30.41
N ASP A 413 41.50 -19.07 30.59
CA ASP A 413 41.43 -20.51 30.75
C ASP A 413 40.48 -20.82 31.91
N LYS A 414 39.29 -21.34 31.60
CA LYS A 414 38.58 -22.42 32.31
C LYS A 414 37.27 -22.78 31.63
#